data_AF-A0A1U7EVG7-F1
#
_entry.id   AF-A0A1U7EVG7-F1
#
_cell.length_a   1.000
_cell.length_b   1.000
_cell.length_c   1.000
_cell.angle_alpha   90.00
_cell.angle_beta   90.00
_cell.angle_gamma   90.00
#
_symmetry.space_group_name_H-M   'P 1'
#
loop_
_entity.id
_entity.type
_entity.pdbx_description
1 polymer ?
#
loop_
_entity_poly.entity_id
_entity_poly.type
_entity_poly.pdbx_seq_one_letter_code
_entity_poly.pdbx_strand_id
1 'polypeptide(L)'
;MSNTHDSPTDPQPNSAGGSQPTPPTDPAEQTPPGPDILAERTLSGIFVHLLGLLTFFIGPLVVYAAADHDFTRENARNAANWQLFYLAAIVGVFGMLGVTFAADALLPDPVVFVLLLAVFVGTFGIGIGILLNIGFVLVASGKAIFGHAWTYPIAPSFFDRREAVGGDNIPWWTLLSVYAVATPPLFATLAWEAFADGPDADPLFWGVFALLAVVFVLSFVTFALLYKDIEAVRGAEHGWMPDPRLYLGAPVASGIATYPVAAVAGSISPAGDAVYGYMAVLWVAAVVYLVRRVSHGR
;
A
#
# COMPACT_ATOMS: atom_id res chain seq x y z
N MET A 1 39.96 22.77 -77.76
CA MET A 1 39.96 21.48 -78.48
C MET A 1 38.56 20.91 -78.28
N SER A 2 37.57 21.36 -79.04
CA SER A 2 37.13 20.85 -80.36
C SER A 2 36.78 19.37 -80.34
N ASN A 3 35.48 19.08 -80.43
CA ASN A 3 34.80 18.01 -81.19
C ASN A 3 33.28 18.17 -80.92
N THR A 4 32.39 18.67 -81.80
CA THR A 4 31.81 18.06 -83.03
C THR A 4 31.63 16.55 -82.87
N HIS A 5 30.47 15.91 -82.99
CA HIS A 5 29.35 15.94 -83.96
C HIS A 5 28.35 14.91 -83.37
N ASP A 6 27.03 15.00 -83.44
CA ASP A 6 26.21 14.57 -84.57
C ASP A 6 24.74 14.66 -84.14
N SER A 7 23.87 15.15 -85.03
CA SER A 7 22.42 14.92 -84.95
C SER A 7 22.06 13.80 -85.93
N PRO A 8 21.10 12.94 -85.58
CA PRO A 8 20.13 12.52 -86.58
C PRO A 8 18.69 12.65 -86.05
N THR A 9 17.87 13.34 -86.83
CA THR A 9 16.41 13.27 -86.81
C THR A 9 15.93 11.94 -87.37
N ASP A 10 14.95 11.31 -86.71
CA ASP A 10 14.07 10.31 -87.32
C ASP A 10 12.64 10.40 -86.71
N PRO A 11 11.62 9.82 -87.37
CA PRO A 11 10.29 10.44 -87.50
C PRO A 11 9.18 9.90 -86.56
N GLN A 12 8.08 10.68 -86.51
CA GLN A 12 6.72 10.42 -85.98
C GLN A 12 6.24 8.93 -86.00
N PRO A 13 5.36 8.45 -85.08
CA PRO A 13 3.93 8.84 -85.12
C PRO A 13 3.07 8.73 -83.81
N ASN A 14 1.96 9.47 -83.86
CA ASN A 14 0.62 9.28 -83.28
C ASN A 14 0.31 8.27 -82.14
N SER A 15 -0.34 8.84 -81.11
CA SER A 15 -1.59 8.41 -80.46
C SER A 15 -1.66 7.05 -79.75
N ALA A 16 -1.73 7.09 -78.42
CA ALA A 16 -2.66 6.28 -77.61
C ALA A 16 -2.81 6.93 -76.23
N GLY A 17 -4.04 6.92 -75.70
CA GLY A 17 -4.46 7.66 -74.51
C GLY A 17 -3.64 7.36 -73.25
N GLY A 18 -3.32 8.44 -72.53
CA GLY A 18 -2.82 8.41 -71.16
C GLY A 18 -3.77 9.21 -70.29
N SER A 19 -4.37 8.53 -69.33
CA SER A 19 -5.20 9.04 -68.25
C SER A 19 -4.62 10.33 -67.65
N GLN A 20 -5.46 11.34 -67.43
CA GLN A 20 -5.13 12.46 -66.55
C GLN A 20 -4.56 11.92 -65.22
N PRO A 21 -3.43 12.45 -64.71
CA PRO A 21 -3.01 12.19 -63.36
C PRO A 21 -4.07 12.78 -62.42
N THR A 22 -4.69 11.94 -61.59
CA THR A 22 -5.37 12.41 -60.38
C THR A 22 -4.38 13.25 -59.57
N PRO A 23 -4.79 14.40 -59.02
CA PRO A 23 -3.94 15.17 -58.13
C PRO A 23 -3.54 14.30 -56.92
N PRO A 24 -2.34 14.49 -56.34
CA PRO A 24 -1.94 13.73 -55.18
C PRO A 24 -2.98 13.97 -54.09
N THR A 25 -3.55 12.88 -53.57
CA THR A 25 -4.29 12.91 -52.32
C THR A 25 -3.30 13.36 -51.26
N ASP A 26 -3.51 14.55 -50.71
CA ASP A 26 -2.74 15.03 -49.56
C ASP A 26 -2.68 13.92 -48.51
N PRO A 27 -1.47 13.53 -48.03
CA PRO A 27 -1.38 12.68 -46.87
C PRO A 27 -2.13 13.39 -45.76
N ALA A 28 -3.19 12.75 -45.26
CA ALA A 28 -3.94 13.19 -44.10
C ALA A 28 -2.98 13.82 -43.08
N GLU A 29 -3.24 15.07 -42.70
CA GLU A 29 -2.54 15.76 -41.62
C GLU A 29 -2.47 14.83 -40.41
N GLN A 30 -1.33 14.17 -40.25
CA GLN A 30 -1.00 13.47 -39.03
C GLN A 30 -0.87 14.59 -38.00
N THR A 31 -1.87 14.68 -37.12
CA THR A 31 -1.79 15.55 -35.95
C THR A 31 -0.45 15.28 -35.27
N PRO A 32 0.38 16.31 -34.99
CA PRO A 32 1.68 16.11 -34.35
C PRO A 32 1.50 15.23 -33.10
N PRO A 33 2.40 14.26 -32.84
CA PRO A 33 2.35 13.46 -31.64
C PRO A 33 2.19 14.40 -30.44
N GLY A 34 1.18 14.15 -29.61
CA GLY A 34 1.01 14.91 -28.37
C GLY A 34 2.34 14.90 -27.59
N PRO A 35 2.67 15.96 -26.83
CA PRO A 35 3.97 16.10 -26.19
C PRO A 35 4.37 14.83 -25.41
N ASP A 36 5.47 14.17 -25.79
CA ASP A 36 6.00 12.91 -25.21
C ASP A 36 6.12 12.95 -23.68
N ILE A 37 6.19 14.16 -23.10
CA ILE A 37 6.21 14.42 -21.66
C ILE A 37 5.05 13.81 -20.87
N LEU A 38 3.87 13.59 -21.47
CA LEU A 38 2.74 12.91 -20.79
C LEU A 38 2.79 11.39 -20.98
N ALA A 39 3.37 10.91 -22.08
CA ALA A 39 3.60 9.48 -22.29
C ALA A 39 4.67 8.94 -21.33
N GLU A 40 5.66 9.77 -20.97
CA GLU A 40 6.71 9.41 -20.00
C GLU A 40 6.27 9.60 -18.53
N ARG A 41 5.32 10.52 -18.27
CA ARG A 41 4.96 10.97 -16.91
C ARG A 41 3.47 10.89 -16.67
N THR A 42 3.07 9.77 -16.09
CA THR A 42 1.70 9.54 -15.63
C THR A 42 1.32 10.46 -14.46
N LEU A 43 0.09 10.97 -14.44
CA LEU A 43 -0.45 11.71 -13.30
C LEU A 43 -0.47 10.88 -12.01
N SER A 44 -0.73 9.58 -12.11
CA SER A 44 -0.65 8.63 -10.99
C SER A 44 0.73 8.62 -10.34
N GLY A 45 1.80 8.53 -11.13
CA GLY A 45 3.17 8.57 -10.63
C GLY A 45 3.55 9.90 -9.97
N ILE A 46 2.99 11.02 -10.45
CA ILE A 46 3.21 12.34 -9.86
C ILE A 46 2.51 12.47 -8.49
N PHE A 47 1.24 12.06 -8.42
CA PHE A 47 0.40 12.30 -7.24
C PHE A 47 0.40 11.18 -6.21
N VAL A 48 1.05 10.04 -6.47
CA VAL A 48 1.03 8.89 -5.53
C VAL A 48 1.63 9.21 -4.16
N HIS A 49 2.58 10.14 -4.07
CA HIS A 49 3.15 10.58 -2.79
C HIS A 49 2.13 11.37 -1.96
N LEU A 50 1.38 12.28 -2.59
CA LEU A 50 0.28 13.01 -1.93
C LEU A 50 -0.86 12.07 -1.55
N LEU A 51 -1.19 11.12 -2.43
CA LEU A 51 -2.13 10.05 -2.10
C LEU A 51 -1.65 9.28 -0.87
N GLY A 52 -0.35 8.96 -0.80
CA GLY A 52 0.27 8.33 0.36
C GLY A 52 0.22 9.18 1.63
N LEU A 53 0.23 10.50 1.54
CA LEU A 53 0.03 11.36 2.71
C LEU A 53 -1.42 11.30 3.23
N LEU A 54 -2.40 11.27 2.32
CA LEU A 54 -3.82 11.29 2.66
C LEU A 54 -4.37 9.92 3.08
N THR A 55 -3.87 8.86 2.45
CA THR A 55 -4.36 7.48 2.61
C THR A 55 -3.33 6.57 3.25
N PHE A 56 -2.22 7.15 3.70
CA PHE A 56 -1.11 6.43 4.29
C PHE A 56 -0.52 5.38 3.32
N PHE A 57 -0.06 4.22 3.78
CA PHE A 57 0.52 3.22 2.87
C PHE A 57 -0.50 2.60 1.90
N ILE A 58 -1.81 2.70 2.16
CA ILE A 58 -2.85 1.99 1.39
C ILE A 58 -2.89 2.48 -0.05
N GLY A 59 -3.01 3.79 -0.29
CA GLY A 59 -3.08 4.35 -1.64
C GLY A 59 -1.86 4.00 -2.50
N PRO A 60 -0.61 4.23 -2.03
CA PRO A 60 0.59 3.81 -2.72
C PRO A 60 0.64 2.32 -3.03
N LEU A 61 0.20 1.44 -2.13
CA LEU A 61 0.16 -0.01 -2.41
C LEU A 61 -0.84 -0.37 -3.50
N VAL A 62 -2.02 0.25 -3.49
CA VAL A 62 -3.04 0.06 -4.55
C VAL A 62 -2.49 0.51 -5.90
N VAL A 63 -1.88 1.71 -5.94
CA VAL A 63 -1.26 2.22 -7.17
C VAL A 63 -0.10 1.33 -7.62
N TYR A 64 0.77 0.89 -6.71
CA TYR A 64 1.87 -0.02 -7.02
C TYR A 64 1.40 -1.34 -7.62
N ALA A 65 0.30 -1.90 -7.09
CA ALA A 65 -0.27 -3.15 -7.59
C ALA A 65 -0.96 -3.01 -8.95
N ALA A 66 -1.60 -1.87 -9.21
CA ALA A 66 -2.37 -1.63 -10.43
C ALA A 66 -1.58 -0.95 -11.56
N ALA A 67 -0.39 -0.41 -11.27
CA ALA A 67 0.38 0.34 -12.26
C ALA A 67 1.10 -0.58 -13.25
N ASP A 68 0.83 -0.38 -14.53
CA ASP A 68 1.59 -0.98 -15.64
C ASP A 68 2.79 -0.13 -16.07
N HIS A 69 2.73 1.19 -15.85
CA HIS A 69 3.78 2.12 -16.26
C HIS A 69 4.92 2.16 -15.22
N ASP A 70 6.16 1.95 -15.67
CA ASP A 70 7.34 1.85 -14.80
C ASP A 70 7.51 3.07 -13.88
N PHE A 71 7.41 4.28 -14.44
CA PHE A 71 7.43 5.52 -13.65
C PHE A 71 6.37 5.58 -12.53
N THR A 72 5.12 5.15 -12.80
CA THR A 72 4.08 5.10 -11.77
C THR A 72 4.46 4.07 -10.71
N ARG A 73 4.84 2.86 -11.15
CA ARG A 73 5.13 1.73 -10.27
C ARG A 73 6.31 2.04 -9.36
N GLU A 74 7.36 2.66 -9.88
CA GLU A 74 8.53 3.05 -9.10
C GLU A 74 8.21 4.13 -8.05
N ASN A 75 7.49 5.18 -8.42
CA ASN A 75 7.05 6.20 -7.46
C ASN A 75 6.12 5.62 -6.40
N ALA A 76 5.20 4.74 -6.78
CA ALA A 76 4.29 4.08 -5.85
C ALA A 76 5.04 3.15 -4.87
N ARG A 77 6.07 2.44 -5.35
CA ARG A 77 6.96 1.62 -4.53
C ARG A 77 7.70 2.47 -3.50
N ASN A 78 8.27 3.60 -3.93
CA ASN A 78 8.99 4.53 -3.04
C ASN A 78 8.07 5.15 -1.99
N ALA A 79 6.87 5.59 -2.39
CA ALA A 79 5.85 6.10 -1.48
C ALA A 79 5.41 5.03 -0.47
N ALA A 80 5.17 3.79 -0.93
CA ALA A 80 4.80 2.68 -0.05
C ALA A 80 5.92 2.33 0.94
N ASN A 81 7.18 2.27 0.50
CA ASN A 81 8.33 2.03 1.37
C ASN A 81 8.41 3.06 2.50
N TRP A 82 8.22 4.34 2.16
CA TRP A 82 8.23 5.41 3.14
C TRP A 82 7.09 5.31 4.16
N GLN A 83 5.86 5.12 3.69
CA GLN A 83 4.70 5.02 4.59
C GLN A 83 4.78 3.76 5.48
N LEU A 84 5.28 2.64 4.96
CA LEU A 84 5.51 1.43 5.73
C LEU A 84 6.63 1.58 6.77
N PHE A 85 7.71 2.28 6.41
CA PHE A 85 8.76 2.62 7.37
C PHE A 85 8.23 3.49 8.51
N TYR A 86 7.48 4.53 8.17
CA TYR A 86 6.88 5.41 9.16
C TYR A 86 5.86 4.66 10.03
N LEU A 87 5.10 3.73 9.44
CA LEU A 87 4.22 2.84 10.20
C LEU A 87 4.96 1.96 11.19
N ALA A 88 6.06 1.36 10.77
CA ALA A 88 6.88 0.53 11.65
C ALA A 88 7.41 1.34 12.85
N ALA A 89 7.77 2.60 12.65
CA ALA A 89 8.17 3.49 13.73
C ALA A 89 7.01 3.75 14.72
N ILE A 90 5.82 4.07 14.21
CA ILE A 90 4.61 4.28 15.04
C ILE A 90 4.31 3.01 15.85
N VAL A 91 4.21 1.86 15.18
CA VAL A 91 3.94 0.57 15.84
C VAL A 91 5.01 0.23 16.87
N GLY A 92 6.28 0.49 16.57
CA GLY A 92 7.38 0.26 17.51
C GLY A 92 7.26 1.09 18.78
N VAL A 93 6.93 2.39 18.65
CA VAL A 93 6.79 3.30 19.80
C VAL A 93 5.56 2.97 20.64
N PHE A 94 4.39 2.78 20.02
CA PHE A 94 3.17 2.46 20.76
C PHE A 94 3.16 1.02 21.30
N GLY A 95 3.80 0.08 20.60
CA GLY A 95 4.07 -1.25 21.12
C GLY A 95 4.96 -1.20 22.36
N MET A 96 6.04 -0.40 22.33
CA MET A 96 6.90 -0.17 23.49
C MET A 96 6.15 0.49 24.65
N LEU A 97 5.23 1.41 24.37
CA LEU A 97 4.37 2.01 25.39
C LEU A 97 3.52 0.93 26.09
N GLY A 98 2.86 0.05 25.32
CA GLY A 98 2.11 -1.08 25.87
C GLY A 98 2.97 -2.02 26.72
N VAL A 99 4.19 -2.35 26.24
CA VAL A 99 5.16 -3.16 27.00
C VAL A 99 5.57 -2.47 28.30
N THR A 100 5.80 -1.16 28.26
CA THR A 100 6.19 -0.38 29.44
C THR A 100 5.12 -0.44 30.54
N PHE A 101 3.85 -0.31 30.18
CA PHE A 101 2.77 -0.44 31.16
C PHE A 101 2.63 -1.85 31.71
N ALA A 102 2.74 -2.87 30.86
CA ALA A 102 2.74 -4.26 31.34
C ALA A 102 3.93 -4.55 32.27
N ALA A 103 5.08 -3.91 32.03
CA ALA A 103 6.28 -4.06 32.82
C ALA A 103 6.23 -3.35 34.18
N ASP A 104 5.42 -2.30 34.32
CA ASP A 104 5.26 -1.53 35.57
C ASP A 104 4.87 -2.42 36.76
N ALA A 105 4.03 -3.42 36.53
CA ALA A 105 3.62 -4.38 37.56
C ALA A 105 4.69 -5.44 37.91
N LEU A 106 5.73 -5.59 37.09
CA LEU A 106 6.67 -6.73 37.14
C LEU A 106 8.12 -6.33 37.39
N LEU A 107 8.49 -5.09 37.07
CA LEU A 107 9.88 -4.62 37.08
C LEU A 107 10.08 -3.50 38.11
N PRO A 108 11.31 -3.32 38.64
CA PRO A 108 11.62 -2.20 39.53
C PRO A 108 11.51 -0.84 38.83
N ASP A 109 11.08 0.20 39.56
CA ASP A 109 10.86 1.56 39.06
C ASP A 109 11.99 2.14 38.19
N PRO A 110 13.31 1.95 38.52
CA PRO A 110 14.37 2.48 37.67
C PRO A 110 14.37 1.90 36.25
N VAL A 111 13.94 0.64 36.09
CA VAL A 111 13.84 -0.01 34.78
C VAL A 111 12.65 0.56 34.00
N VAL A 112 11.49 0.69 34.66
CA VAL A 112 10.29 1.28 34.07
C VAL A 112 10.55 2.72 33.63
N PHE A 113 11.27 3.50 34.44
CA PHE A 113 11.67 4.88 34.10
C PHE A 113 12.48 4.95 32.79
N VAL A 114 13.44 4.05 32.59
CA VAL A 114 14.23 3.99 31.34
C VAL A 114 13.35 3.65 30.15
N LEU A 115 12.39 2.73 30.31
CA LEU A 115 11.43 2.38 29.25
C LEU A 115 10.52 3.57 28.91
N LEU A 116 9.98 4.27 29.90
CA LEU A 116 9.19 5.48 29.72
C LEU A 116 9.98 6.58 29.02
N LEU A 117 11.26 6.77 29.38
CA LEU A 117 12.14 7.72 28.69
C LEU A 117 12.34 7.34 27.22
N ALA A 118 12.53 6.05 26.91
CA ALA A 118 12.63 5.57 25.54
C ALA A 118 11.34 5.82 24.75
N VAL A 119 10.17 5.59 25.35
CA VAL A 119 8.86 5.89 24.74
C VAL A 119 8.68 7.39 24.53
N PHE A 120 9.08 8.23 25.49
CA PHE A 120 9.04 9.68 25.36
C PHE A 120 9.90 10.18 24.19
N VAL A 121 11.16 9.73 24.11
CA VAL A 121 12.06 10.05 22.99
C VAL A 121 11.50 9.55 21.67
N GLY A 122 10.95 8.33 21.65
CA GLY A 122 10.29 7.75 20.48
C GLY A 122 9.10 8.59 20.02
N THR A 123 8.23 8.99 20.93
CA THR A 123 7.03 9.81 20.66
C THR A 123 7.41 11.18 20.14
N PHE A 124 8.41 11.82 20.75
CA PHE A 124 8.99 13.07 20.26
C PHE A 124 9.57 12.90 18.84
N GLY A 125 10.26 11.80 18.59
CA GLY A 125 10.76 11.41 17.26
C GLY A 125 9.64 11.23 16.23
N ILE A 126 8.50 10.63 16.60
CA ILE A 126 7.31 10.55 15.75
C ILE A 126 6.76 11.94 15.43
N GLY A 127 6.71 12.85 16.41
CA GLY A 127 6.31 14.24 16.18
C GLY A 127 7.17 14.95 15.12
N ILE A 128 8.49 14.82 15.20
CA ILE A 128 9.41 15.28 14.15
C ILE A 128 9.15 14.54 12.83
N GLY A 129 8.92 13.23 12.91
CA GLY A 129 8.58 12.36 11.78
C GLY A 129 7.35 12.84 11.00
N ILE A 130 6.32 13.40 11.65
CA ILE A 130 5.15 13.99 10.97
C ILE A 130 5.59 15.14 10.06
N LEU A 131 6.41 16.06 10.57
CA LEU A 131 6.90 17.20 9.80
C LEU A 131 7.78 16.74 8.65
N LEU A 132 8.65 15.76 8.89
CA LEU A 132 9.48 15.15 7.85
C LEU A 132 8.65 14.40 6.80
N ASN A 133 7.58 13.70 7.20
CA ASN A 133 6.67 13.00 6.28
C ASN A 133 6.05 13.98 5.30
N ILE A 134 5.54 15.12 5.79
CA ILE A 134 4.99 16.17 4.93
C ILE A 134 6.09 16.72 4.01
N GLY A 135 7.23 17.12 4.56
CA GLY A 135 8.33 17.71 3.79
C GLY A 135 8.86 16.77 2.71
N PHE A 136 9.11 15.51 3.04
CA PHE A 136 9.62 14.51 2.11
C PHE A 136 8.59 14.14 1.05
N VAL A 137 7.30 14.02 1.39
CA VAL A 137 6.24 13.81 0.39
C VAL A 137 6.17 14.98 -0.60
N LEU A 138 6.29 16.23 -0.15
CA LEU A 138 6.31 17.39 -1.03
C LEU A 138 7.54 17.38 -1.95
N VAL A 139 8.72 17.05 -1.41
CA VAL A 139 9.95 16.88 -2.21
C VAL A 139 9.80 15.76 -3.23
N ALA A 140 9.28 14.60 -2.83
CA ALA A 140 9.06 13.45 -3.70
C ALA A 140 8.08 13.78 -4.83
N SER A 141 6.97 14.45 -4.51
CA SER A 141 5.98 14.93 -5.48
C SER A 141 6.60 15.92 -6.46
N GLY A 142 7.38 16.89 -5.95
CA GLY A 142 8.10 17.85 -6.78
C GLY A 142 9.09 17.17 -7.74
N LYS A 143 9.87 16.20 -7.24
CA LYS A 143 10.78 15.39 -8.06
C LYS A 143 10.04 14.57 -9.11
N ALA A 144 8.88 14.01 -8.77
CA ALA A 144 8.05 13.26 -9.70
C ALA A 144 7.51 14.14 -10.85
N ILE A 145 7.14 15.41 -10.59
CA ILE A 145 6.78 16.37 -11.65
C ILE A 145 7.91 16.52 -12.69
N PHE A 146 9.16 16.50 -12.23
CA PHE A 146 10.34 16.56 -13.10
C PHE A 146 10.74 15.19 -13.70
N GLY A 147 9.95 14.14 -13.50
CA GLY A 147 10.19 12.81 -14.07
C GLY A 147 11.15 11.95 -13.25
N HIS A 148 11.44 12.31 -11.99
CA HIS A 148 12.31 11.52 -11.12
C HIS A 148 11.50 10.74 -10.08
N ALA A 149 11.66 9.41 -10.08
CA ALA A 149 11.20 8.59 -8.96
C ALA A 149 12.19 8.74 -7.79
N TRP A 150 11.80 9.50 -6.76
CA TRP A 150 12.70 9.81 -5.65
C TRP A 150 12.60 8.75 -4.55
N THR A 151 13.73 8.17 -4.19
CA THR A 151 13.85 7.26 -3.04
C THR A 151 14.04 8.04 -1.75
N TYR A 152 13.26 7.71 -0.74
CA TYR A 152 13.34 8.36 0.57
C TYR A 152 14.65 7.97 1.29
N PRO A 153 15.48 8.92 1.78
CA PRO A 153 16.85 8.65 2.22
C PRO A 153 17.02 7.61 3.33
N ILE A 154 16.03 7.46 4.20
CA ILE A 154 16.07 6.55 5.36
C ILE A 154 15.06 5.41 5.27
N ALA A 155 14.25 5.37 4.22
CA ALA A 155 13.26 4.30 4.05
C ALA A 155 13.97 3.02 3.61
N PRO A 156 13.79 1.89 4.32
CA PRO A 156 14.21 0.60 3.82
C PRO A 156 13.48 0.25 2.51
N SER A 157 14.16 -0.46 1.63
CA SER A 157 13.57 -1.01 0.41
C SER A 157 12.89 -2.35 0.69
N PHE A 158 11.65 -2.31 1.16
CA PHE A 158 10.86 -3.52 1.45
C PHE A 158 10.54 -4.36 0.20
N PHE A 159 10.52 -3.70 -0.96
CA PHE A 159 10.22 -4.32 -2.24
C PHE A 159 11.48 -4.67 -3.06
N ASP A 160 12.53 -3.83 -3.07
CA ASP A 160 13.72 -4.08 -3.91
C ASP A 160 14.52 -5.33 -3.48
N ARG A 161 14.57 -5.63 -2.17
CA ARG A 161 15.25 -6.84 -1.66
C ARG A 161 14.61 -8.15 -2.16
N ARG A 162 13.31 -8.13 -2.50
CA ARG A 162 12.56 -9.31 -2.96
C ARG A 162 12.74 -9.61 -4.44
N GLU A 163 13.09 -8.60 -5.25
CA GLU A 163 13.39 -8.79 -6.67
C GLU A 163 14.82 -9.33 -6.89
N ALA A 164 15.76 -8.98 -6.00
CA ALA A 164 17.18 -9.36 -6.13
C ALA A 164 17.53 -10.74 -5.53
N VAL A 165 16.74 -11.26 -4.59
CA VAL A 165 16.99 -12.53 -3.90
C VAL A 165 15.94 -13.55 -4.34
N GLY A 166 16.26 -14.32 -5.38
CA GLY A 166 15.43 -15.43 -5.85
C GLY A 166 15.37 -16.64 -4.89
N GLY A 167 15.38 -16.44 -3.57
CA GLY A 167 15.47 -17.51 -2.58
C GLY A 167 14.95 -17.11 -1.20
N ASP A 168 14.05 -17.94 -0.68
CA ASP A 168 13.46 -17.95 0.67
C ASP A 168 12.56 -16.76 1.05
N ASN A 169 11.42 -16.73 0.36
CA ASN A 169 10.22 -16.02 0.79
C ASN A 169 9.85 -16.44 2.21
N ILE A 170 9.81 -15.53 3.19
CA ILE A 170 8.87 -15.69 4.31
C ILE A 170 7.50 -15.73 3.63
N PRO A 171 6.85 -16.90 3.55
CA PRO A 171 5.64 -17.00 2.79
C PRO A 171 4.58 -16.17 3.52
N TRP A 172 3.76 -15.41 2.78
CA TRP A 172 2.87 -14.39 3.35
C TRP A 172 1.97 -14.93 4.47
N TRP A 173 1.63 -16.24 4.44
CA TRP A 173 0.92 -16.90 5.53
C TRP A 173 1.65 -16.86 6.89
N THR A 174 2.97 -16.78 6.92
CA THR A 174 3.74 -16.68 8.17
C THR A 174 3.43 -15.37 8.88
N LEU A 175 3.40 -14.26 8.12
CA LEU A 175 3.04 -12.94 8.66
C LEU A 175 1.57 -12.92 9.09
N LEU A 176 0.68 -13.53 8.31
CA LEU A 176 -0.72 -13.72 8.69
C LEU A 176 -0.87 -14.56 9.97
N SER A 177 -0.02 -15.57 10.16
CA SER A 177 -0.03 -16.43 11.35
C SER A 177 0.38 -15.66 12.60
N VAL A 178 1.38 -14.78 12.50
CA VAL A 178 1.77 -13.88 13.60
C VAL A 178 0.59 -13.00 14.03
N TYR A 179 -0.11 -12.37 13.09
CA TYR A 179 -1.32 -11.59 13.40
C TYR A 179 -2.40 -12.47 14.04
N ALA A 180 -2.73 -13.61 13.43
CA ALA A 180 -3.78 -14.50 13.92
C ALA A 180 -3.56 -14.97 15.37
N VAL A 181 -2.30 -15.18 15.77
CA VAL A 181 -1.93 -15.58 17.14
C VAL A 181 -1.87 -14.39 18.09
N ALA A 182 -1.38 -13.23 17.63
CA ALA A 182 -1.21 -12.05 18.48
C ALA A 182 -2.54 -11.36 18.81
N THR A 183 -3.50 -11.34 17.90
CA THR A 183 -4.75 -10.57 18.05
C THR A 183 -5.62 -11.00 19.26
N PRO A 184 -5.89 -12.30 19.53
CA PRO A 184 -6.79 -12.70 20.61
C PRO A 184 -6.34 -12.30 22.02
N PRO A 185 -5.07 -12.49 22.42
CA PRO A 185 -4.59 -11.99 23.71
C PRO A 185 -4.81 -10.48 23.89
N LEU A 186 -4.60 -9.69 22.83
CA LEU A 186 -4.74 -8.23 22.88
C LEU A 186 -6.21 -7.82 23.06
N PHE A 187 -7.12 -8.48 22.34
CA PHE A 187 -8.57 -8.31 22.54
C PHE A 187 -9.04 -8.79 23.90
N ALA A 188 -8.46 -9.87 24.45
CA ALA A 188 -8.80 -10.35 25.78
C ALA A 188 -8.39 -9.35 26.86
N THR A 189 -7.20 -8.74 26.75
CA THR A 189 -6.78 -7.66 27.66
C THR A 189 -7.73 -6.46 27.57
N LEU A 190 -8.11 -6.05 26.35
CA LEU A 190 -9.08 -4.97 26.13
C LEU A 190 -10.43 -5.26 26.77
N ALA A 191 -10.95 -6.47 26.57
CA ALA A 191 -12.20 -6.89 27.17
C ALA A 191 -12.09 -6.90 28.70
N TRP A 192 -10.99 -7.41 29.25
CA TRP A 192 -10.75 -7.44 30.68
C TRP A 192 -10.79 -6.03 31.30
N GLU A 193 -10.07 -5.06 30.73
CA GLU A 193 -10.12 -3.65 31.18
C GLU A 193 -11.52 -3.04 31.06
N ALA A 194 -12.24 -3.35 29.98
CA ALA A 194 -13.61 -2.83 29.80
C ALA A 194 -14.59 -3.35 30.86
N PHE A 195 -14.32 -4.52 31.47
CA PHE A 195 -15.15 -5.14 32.50
C PHE A 195 -14.62 -4.94 33.93
N ALA A 196 -13.33 -4.67 34.10
CA ALA A 196 -12.70 -4.42 35.40
C ALA A 196 -12.84 -2.94 35.78
N ASP A 197 -13.76 -2.64 36.70
CA ASP A 197 -13.87 -1.41 37.51
C ASP A 197 -13.87 -0.02 36.82
N GLY A 198 -14.15 0.02 35.52
CA GLY A 198 -14.42 1.27 34.79
C GLY A 198 -13.16 2.11 34.52
N PRO A 199 -13.24 3.04 33.55
CA PRO A 199 -12.08 3.82 33.11
C PRO A 199 -11.80 4.96 34.10
N ASP A 200 -11.41 4.63 35.32
CA ASP A 200 -10.58 5.55 36.07
C ASP A 200 -9.29 5.75 35.26
N ALA A 201 -8.67 6.92 35.34
CA ALA A 201 -7.54 7.34 34.51
C ALA A 201 -6.23 6.57 34.79
N ASP A 202 -6.31 5.25 34.91
CA ASP A 202 -5.24 4.33 35.14
C ASP A 202 -4.32 4.32 33.89
N PRO A 203 -2.99 4.50 34.08
CA PRO A 203 -2.00 4.27 33.04
C PRO A 203 -2.21 2.99 32.20
N LEU A 204 -2.74 1.92 32.80
CA LEU A 204 -3.05 0.67 32.11
C LEU A 204 -4.07 0.84 30.97
N PHE A 205 -5.10 1.66 31.17
CA PHE A 205 -6.09 1.97 30.14
C PHE A 205 -5.44 2.57 28.89
N TRP A 206 -4.52 3.52 29.08
CA TRP A 206 -3.80 4.16 27.97
C TRP A 206 -2.86 3.19 27.25
N GLY A 207 -2.24 2.25 27.97
CA GLY A 207 -1.44 1.19 27.37
C GLY A 207 -2.26 0.25 26.51
N VAL A 208 -3.42 -0.15 27.02
CA VAL A 208 -4.37 -1.01 26.33
C VAL A 208 -4.98 -0.31 25.12
N PHE A 209 -5.26 0.99 25.22
CA PHE A 209 -5.69 1.81 24.09
C PHE A 209 -4.60 1.97 23.02
N ALA A 210 -3.34 2.18 23.40
CA ALA A 210 -2.20 2.21 22.48
C ALA A 210 -2.05 0.87 21.73
N LEU A 211 -2.23 -0.23 22.45
CA LEU A 211 -2.19 -1.58 21.90
C LEU A 211 -3.32 -1.83 20.90
N LEU A 212 -4.52 -1.32 21.18
CA LEU A 212 -5.62 -1.33 20.24
C LEU A 212 -5.29 -0.57 18.95
N ALA A 213 -4.66 0.61 19.05
CA ALA A 213 -4.22 1.35 17.88
C ALA A 213 -3.22 0.56 17.03
N VAL A 214 -2.32 -0.20 17.67
CA VAL A 214 -1.42 -1.14 16.98
C VAL A 214 -2.20 -2.26 16.28
N VAL A 215 -3.17 -2.89 16.96
CA VAL A 215 -4.01 -3.94 16.35
C VAL A 215 -4.81 -3.40 15.16
N PHE A 216 -5.33 -2.18 15.26
CA PHE A 216 -6.04 -1.52 14.19
C PHE A 216 -5.14 -1.33 12.96
N VAL A 217 -3.93 -0.81 13.15
CA VAL A 217 -2.92 -0.71 12.10
C VAL A 217 -2.59 -2.07 11.49
N LEU A 218 -2.31 -3.08 12.33
CA LEU A 218 -1.97 -4.42 11.88
C LEU A 218 -3.11 -5.09 11.12
N SER A 219 -4.35 -4.67 11.35
CA SER A 219 -5.52 -5.16 10.61
C SER A 219 -5.48 -4.71 9.14
N PHE A 220 -5.09 -3.46 8.84
CA PHE A 220 -4.89 -3.03 7.44
C PHE A 220 -3.73 -3.75 6.76
N VAL A 221 -2.63 -3.97 7.48
CA VAL A 221 -1.50 -4.75 6.95
C VAL A 221 -1.94 -6.18 6.66
N THR A 222 -2.69 -6.80 7.58
CA THR A 222 -3.24 -8.15 7.42
C THR A 222 -4.20 -8.24 6.24
N PHE A 223 -5.03 -7.23 6.03
CA PHE A 223 -5.90 -7.16 4.86
C PHE A 223 -5.10 -7.18 3.54
N ALA A 224 -4.04 -6.37 3.45
CA ALA A 224 -3.17 -6.32 2.27
C ALA A 224 -2.40 -7.65 2.07
N LEU A 225 -1.93 -8.26 3.16
CA LEU A 225 -1.26 -9.56 3.13
C LEU A 225 -2.20 -10.69 2.67
N LEU A 226 -3.44 -10.71 3.17
CA LEU A 226 -4.47 -11.65 2.72
C LEU A 226 -4.72 -11.51 1.22
N TYR A 227 -4.88 -10.29 0.72
CA TYR A 227 -5.08 -10.04 -0.70
C TYR A 227 -3.92 -10.58 -1.55
N LYS A 228 -2.68 -10.22 -1.22
CA LYS A 228 -1.49 -10.68 -1.95
C LYS A 228 -1.38 -12.19 -1.97
N ASP A 229 -1.70 -12.82 -0.86
CA ASP A 229 -1.59 -14.25 -0.71
C ASP A 229 -2.71 -15.03 -1.42
N ILE A 230 -3.94 -14.50 -1.39
CA ILE A 230 -5.08 -15.02 -2.16
C ILE A 230 -4.76 -15.03 -3.65
N GLU A 231 -4.22 -13.93 -4.18
CA GLU A 231 -3.83 -13.85 -5.59
C GLU A 231 -2.72 -14.85 -5.94
N ALA A 232 -1.74 -15.03 -5.06
CA ALA A 232 -0.68 -16.02 -5.24
C ALA A 232 -1.24 -17.46 -5.27
N VAL A 233 -2.18 -17.80 -4.38
CA VAL A 233 -2.82 -19.13 -4.36
C VAL A 233 -3.69 -19.36 -5.60
N ARG A 234 -4.47 -18.36 -6.02
CA ARG A 234 -5.33 -18.47 -7.20
C ARG A 234 -4.55 -18.63 -8.50
N GLY A 235 -3.36 -18.04 -8.59
CA GLY A 235 -2.48 -18.20 -9.75
C GLY A 235 -1.77 -19.56 -9.83
N ALA A 236 -1.70 -20.33 -8.74
CA ALA A 236 -0.84 -21.51 -8.64
C ALA A 236 -1.45 -22.84 -9.15
N GLU A 237 -2.56 -22.85 -9.91
CA GLU A 237 -3.29 -24.07 -10.32
C GLU A 237 -3.58 -25.06 -9.16
N HIS A 238 -3.73 -24.57 -7.93
CA HIS A 238 -4.08 -25.41 -6.79
C HIS A 238 -5.58 -25.72 -6.80
N GLY A 239 -5.97 -26.91 -6.33
CA GLY A 239 -7.37 -27.35 -6.28
C GLY A 239 -8.29 -26.52 -5.37
N TRP A 240 -7.74 -25.59 -4.59
CA TRP A 240 -8.48 -24.65 -3.75
C TRP A 240 -8.32 -23.22 -4.26
N MET A 241 -9.44 -22.59 -4.60
CA MET A 241 -9.49 -21.18 -4.99
C MET A 241 -10.17 -20.36 -3.89
N PRO A 242 -9.42 -19.61 -3.07
CA PRO A 242 -10.01 -18.74 -2.06
C PRO A 242 -10.86 -17.64 -2.71
N ASP A 243 -12.10 -17.45 -2.24
CA ASP A 243 -12.97 -16.36 -2.68
C ASP A 243 -12.60 -15.04 -1.96
N PRO A 244 -12.08 -14.02 -2.67
CA PRO A 244 -11.74 -12.74 -2.06
C PRO A 244 -12.92 -12.06 -1.36
N ARG A 245 -14.15 -12.30 -1.83
CA ARG A 245 -15.36 -11.70 -1.22
C ARG A 245 -15.58 -12.20 0.20
N LEU A 246 -15.26 -13.47 0.45
CA LEU A 246 -15.38 -14.05 1.78
C LEU A 246 -14.30 -13.52 2.72
N TYR A 247 -13.04 -13.48 2.30
CA TYR A 247 -11.92 -13.17 3.20
C TYR A 247 -11.63 -11.66 3.34
N LEU A 248 -11.95 -10.86 2.33
CA LEU A 248 -11.72 -9.41 2.33
C LEU A 248 -13.05 -8.65 2.40
N GLY A 249 -14.08 -9.12 1.71
CA GLY A 249 -15.40 -8.48 1.69
C GLY A 249 -16.14 -8.60 3.03
N ALA A 250 -16.14 -9.79 3.65
CA ALA A 250 -16.88 -10.00 4.90
C ALA A 250 -16.42 -9.10 6.07
N PRO A 251 -15.12 -8.88 6.31
CA PRO A 251 -14.68 -7.91 7.32
C PRO A 251 -15.17 -6.49 7.06
N VAL A 252 -15.08 -6.01 5.81
CA VAL A 252 -15.54 -4.66 5.44
C VAL A 252 -17.07 -4.53 5.62
N ALA A 253 -17.82 -5.53 5.14
CA ALA A 253 -19.27 -5.57 5.31
C ALA A 253 -19.69 -5.61 6.79
N SER A 254 -18.95 -6.35 7.61
CA SER A 254 -19.14 -6.39 9.06
C SER A 254 -18.97 -5.01 9.70
N GLY A 255 -17.89 -4.30 9.37
CA GLY A 255 -17.67 -2.94 9.88
C GLY A 255 -18.81 -1.99 9.48
N ILE A 256 -19.21 -1.99 8.20
CA ILE A 256 -20.32 -1.18 7.68
C ILE A 256 -21.65 -1.51 8.39
N ALA A 257 -21.94 -2.79 8.61
CA ALA A 257 -23.18 -3.23 9.24
C ALA A 257 -23.21 -3.00 10.75
N THR A 258 -22.06 -3.06 11.42
CA THR A 258 -21.97 -2.88 12.87
C THR A 258 -22.28 -1.44 13.28
N TYR A 259 -21.87 -0.45 12.48
CA TYR A 259 -22.15 0.96 12.76
C TYR A 259 -23.65 1.27 12.99
N PRO A 260 -24.58 1.00 12.04
CA PRO A 260 -25.99 1.31 12.24
C PRO A 260 -26.63 0.49 13.36
N VAL A 261 -26.20 -0.76 13.56
CA VAL A 261 -26.67 -1.60 14.68
C VAL A 261 -26.29 -0.97 16.02
N ALA A 262 -25.04 -0.57 16.18
CA ALA A 262 -24.54 0.11 17.37
C ALA A 262 -25.23 1.46 17.61
N ALA A 263 -25.47 2.23 16.55
CA ALA A 263 -26.17 3.51 16.62
C ALA A 263 -27.62 3.35 17.11
N VAL A 264 -28.36 2.36 16.58
CA VAL A 264 -29.73 2.05 17.02
C VAL A 264 -29.76 1.50 18.45
N ALA A 265 -28.73 0.77 18.85
CA ALA A 265 -28.58 0.25 20.21
C ALA A 265 -28.18 1.32 21.25
N GLY A 266 -27.96 2.57 20.84
CA GLY A 266 -27.62 3.67 21.73
C GLY A 266 -26.16 3.67 22.21
N SER A 267 -25.25 3.07 21.43
CA SER A 267 -23.81 3.12 21.75
C SER A 267 -23.30 4.57 21.81
N ILE A 268 -22.42 4.83 22.79
CA ILE A 268 -21.75 6.12 22.96
C ILE A 268 -20.72 6.35 21.83
N SER A 269 -20.23 5.27 21.20
CA SER A 269 -19.26 5.34 20.09
C SER A 269 -19.55 4.29 19.01
N PRO A 270 -20.60 4.47 18.18
CA PRO A 270 -20.93 3.52 17.10
C PRO A 270 -19.82 3.32 16.07
N ALA A 271 -18.98 4.34 15.87
CA ALA A 271 -17.79 4.24 15.01
C ALA A 271 -16.71 3.34 15.60
N GLY A 272 -16.48 3.40 16.92
CA GLY A 272 -15.59 2.48 17.61
C GLY A 272 -16.08 1.02 17.48
N ASP A 273 -17.38 0.81 17.69
CA ASP A 273 -18.00 -0.51 17.53
C ASP A 273 -17.83 -1.06 16.12
N ALA A 274 -17.99 -0.22 15.10
CA ALA A 274 -17.74 -0.59 13.71
C ALA A 274 -16.30 -1.05 13.46
N VAL A 275 -15.32 -0.38 14.06
CA VAL A 275 -13.90 -0.75 13.98
C VAL A 275 -13.68 -2.12 14.66
N TYR A 276 -14.26 -2.36 15.84
CA TYR A 276 -14.19 -3.66 16.51
C TYR A 276 -14.86 -4.78 15.69
N GLY A 277 -16.02 -4.53 15.12
CA GLY A 277 -16.73 -5.48 14.25
C GLY A 277 -15.94 -5.84 12.98
N TYR A 278 -15.24 -4.87 12.38
CA TYR A 278 -14.30 -5.11 11.29
C TYR A 278 -13.13 -5.99 11.73
N MET A 279 -12.43 -5.62 12.81
CA MET A 279 -11.23 -6.32 13.27
C MET A 279 -11.54 -7.76 13.71
N ALA A 280 -12.65 -7.97 14.41
CA ALA A 280 -13.07 -9.30 14.85
C ALA A 280 -13.32 -10.23 13.66
N VAL A 281 -14.07 -9.77 12.64
CA VAL A 281 -14.35 -10.58 11.45
C VAL A 281 -13.10 -10.75 10.57
N LEU A 282 -12.21 -9.75 10.51
CA LEU A 282 -10.93 -9.90 9.83
C LEU A 282 -10.07 -10.98 10.48
N TRP A 283 -10.01 -11.01 11.82
CA TRP A 283 -9.29 -12.05 12.54
C TRP A 283 -9.85 -13.44 12.25
N VAL A 284 -11.18 -13.62 12.33
CA VAL A 284 -11.83 -14.90 11.97
C VAL A 284 -11.52 -15.28 10.52
N ALA A 285 -11.62 -14.34 9.59
CA ALA A 285 -11.31 -14.57 8.19
C ALA A 285 -9.85 -15.01 7.98
N ALA A 286 -8.90 -14.36 8.65
CA ALA A 286 -7.48 -14.71 8.61
C ALA A 286 -7.22 -16.12 9.16
N VAL A 287 -7.83 -16.49 10.30
CA VAL A 287 -7.70 -17.83 10.88
C VAL A 287 -8.28 -18.90 9.96
N VAL A 288 -9.52 -18.72 9.48
CA VAL A 288 -10.18 -19.67 8.57
C VAL A 288 -9.38 -19.82 7.26
N TYR A 289 -8.87 -18.71 6.74
CA TYR A 289 -8.02 -18.70 5.56
C TYR A 289 -6.75 -19.54 5.78
N LEU A 290 -6.04 -19.32 6.88
CA LEU A 290 -4.82 -20.05 7.21
C LEU A 290 -5.07 -21.55 7.38
N VAL A 291 -6.14 -21.93 8.09
CA VAL A 291 -6.52 -23.34 8.27
C VAL A 291 -6.80 -24.01 6.93
N ARG A 292 -7.61 -23.37 6.07
CA ARG A 292 -7.94 -23.92 4.74
C ARG A 292 -6.73 -23.95 3.83
N ARG A 293 -5.85 -22.97 3.91
CA ARG A 293 -4.60 -22.96 3.14
C ARG A 293 -3.72 -24.14 3.51
N VAL A 294 -3.52 -24.41 4.80
CA VAL A 294 -2.71 -25.53 5.27
C VAL A 294 -3.34 -26.88 4.89
N SER A 295 -4.68 -26.99 4.90
CA SER A 295 -5.35 -28.24 4.53
C SER A 295 -5.30 -28.57 3.03
N HIS A 296 -5.12 -27.57 2.17
CA HIS A 296 -5.07 -27.75 0.70
C HIS A 296 -3.66 -27.53 0.10
N GLY A 297 -2.68 -27.11 0.91
CA GLY A 297 -1.28 -26.94 0.51
C GLY A 297 -0.40 -28.17 0.78
N ARG A 298 -0.98 -29.27 1.24
CA ARG A 298 -0.36 -30.61 1.28
C ARG A 298 -0.94 -31.46 0.16
#